data_AF-A0A9P6EB05-F1
#
_entry.id   AF-A0A9P6EB05-F1
#
_cell.length_a   1.000
_cell.length_b   1.000
_cell.length_c   1.000
_cell.angle_alpha   90.00
_cell.angle_beta   90.00
_cell.angle_gamma   90.00
#
_symmetry.space_group_name_H-M   'P 1'
#
loop_
_entity.id
_entity.type
_entity.pdbx_description
1 polymer ?
#
loop_
_entity_poly.entity_id
_entity_poly.type
_entity_poly.pdbx_seq_one_letter_code
_entity_poly.pdbx_strand_id
1 'polypeptide(L)'
;MKSIYLLVLACFSFAVSGILAVPVPGKNMKIYKEGEQTKEHGDKIKTLKETEADAHFGINQALRVANFPENQENESIMVKAFNKDFHPHVDLIRQTLKAMYKGKLMVRKVNDNSDAMKGRPARVRSSNKEASFGPSFYDLGNRQRAFGFTHEVSHAMANTKDCFAKADGRPLSTEESKHIDHFIGYQQNDHASLQSQSSVQNADSYAILAELAVDQYWAHKEHPPKKK
;
A
#
# COMPACT_ATOMS: atom_id res chain seq x y z
N MET A 1 -0.94 32.56 57.35
CA MET A 1 -1.12 31.93 56.01
C MET A 1 0.25 31.74 55.40
N LYS A 2 0.77 30.50 55.35
CA LYS A 2 2.07 30.18 54.74
C LYS A 2 1.80 29.20 53.60
N SER A 3 2.00 29.65 52.36
CA SER A 3 1.87 28.83 51.16
C SER A 3 3.19 28.15 50.81
N ILE A 4 3.01 26.91 50.40
CA ILE A 4 3.97 25.87 50.06
C ILE A 4 4.51 26.11 48.64
N TYR A 5 5.81 25.94 48.42
CA TYR A 5 6.33 25.51 47.11
C TYR A 5 7.30 24.34 47.34
N LEU A 6 6.75 23.15 47.16
CA LEU A 6 7.46 21.89 47.13
C LEU A 6 8.06 21.73 45.73
N LEU A 7 9.39 21.72 45.65
CA LEU A 7 10.14 21.40 44.45
C LEU A 7 10.08 19.87 44.25
N VAL A 8 9.35 19.39 43.24
CA VAL A 8 9.41 17.99 42.82
C VAL A 8 10.28 17.90 41.57
N LEU A 9 11.52 17.45 41.77
CA LEU A 9 12.35 16.92 40.70
C LEU A 9 11.69 15.62 40.22
N ALA A 10 11.12 15.63 39.02
CA ALA A 10 10.79 14.41 38.29
C ALA A 10 11.97 14.06 37.37
N CYS A 11 12.77 13.08 37.79
CA CYS A 11 13.72 12.39 36.93
C CYS A 11 12.94 11.67 35.82
N PHE A 12 12.88 12.25 34.63
CA PHE A 12 12.46 11.53 33.42
C PHE A 12 13.62 10.63 32.99
N SER A 13 13.58 9.39 33.46
CA SER A 13 14.39 8.30 32.94
C SER A 13 14.06 8.11 31.46
N PHE A 14 15.06 8.32 30.62
CA PHE A 14 15.05 7.94 29.21
C PHE A 14 14.92 6.42 29.11
N ALA A 15 13.71 5.93 28.85
CA ALA A 15 13.53 4.61 28.27
C ALA A 15 13.88 4.72 26.79
N VAL A 16 15.06 4.20 26.43
CA VAL A 16 15.44 3.88 25.06
C VAL A 16 14.49 2.81 24.57
N SER A 17 13.39 3.23 23.97
CA SER A 17 12.43 2.32 23.34
C SER A 17 13.04 1.81 22.06
N GLY A 18 13.63 0.61 22.10
CA GLY A 18 13.79 -0.22 20.92
C GLY A 18 12.41 -0.43 20.32
N ILE A 19 12.09 0.29 19.24
CA ILE A 19 10.79 0.22 18.59
C ILE A 19 10.79 -1.06 17.76
N LEU A 20 10.39 -2.16 18.38
CA LEU A 20 9.74 -3.25 17.65
C LEU A 20 8.63 -2.59 16.83
N ALA A 21 8.71 -2.69 15.50
CA ALA A 21 7.60 -2.36 14.62
C ALA A 21 6.39 -3.12 15.17
N VAL A 22 5.42 -2.42 15.74
CA VAL A 22 4.21 -3.08 16.24
C VAL A 22 3.41 -3.43 14.98
N PRO A 23 3.31 -4.71 14.58
CA PRO A 23 2.45 -5.07 13.47
C PRO A 23 1.03 -4.67 13.87
N VAL A 24 0.41 -3.78 13.10
CA VAL A 24 -1.02 -3.50 13.26
C VAL A 24 -1.70 -4.80 12.84
N PRO A 25 -2.34 -5.55 13.75
CA PRO A 25 -2.97 -6.80 13.36
C PRO A 25 -3.96 -6.50 12.24
N GLY A 26 -3.97 -7.36 11.23
CA GLY A 26 -4.85 -7.26 10.09
C GLY A 26 -6.33 -7.21 10.48
N LYS A 27 -6.87 -6.00 10.65
CA LYS A 27 -8.25 -5.73 11.10
C LYS A 27 -9.17 -5.38 9.94
N ASN A 28 -8.58 -5.13 8.79
CA ASN A 28 -9.19 -4.64 7.56
C ASN A 28 -9.19 -5.72 6.48
N MET A 29 -8.87 -6.96 6.82
CA MET A 29 -9.10 -8.15 6.01
C MET A 29 -10.09 -9.09 6.68
N LYS A 30 -10.93 -9.75 5.88
CA LYS A 30 -11.76 -10.87 6.32
C LYS A 30 -11.62 -12.03 5.36
N ILE A 31 -11.26 -13.19 5.87
CA ILE A 31 -11.09 -14.41 5.05
C ILE A 31 -12.41 -15.19 5.05
N TYR A 32 -12.91 -15.49 3.86
CA TYR A 32 -14.12 -16.31 3.69
C TYR A 32 -13.85 -17.74 4.18
N LYS A 33 -14.71 -18.27 5.06
CA LYS A 33 -14.54 -19.60 5.67
C LYS A 33 -13.12 -19.82 6.24
N GLU A 34 -12.63 -18.84 7.00
CA GLU A 34 -11.27 -18.85 7.54
C GLU A 34 -10.91 -20.16 8.27
N GLY A 35 -11.84 -20.75 9.05
CA GLY A 35 -11.59 -22.01 9.74
C GLY A 35 -11.31 -23.21 8.83
N GLU A 36 -11.90 -23.25 7.63
CA GLU A 36 -11.60 -24.27 6.62
C GLU A 36 -10.23 -23.99 5.97
N GLN A 37 -10.02 -22.75 5.52
CA GLN A 37 -8.76 -22.36 4.84
C GLN A 37 -7.54 -22.39 5.77
N THR A 38 -7.72 -22.21 7.08
CA THR A 38 -6.61 -22.29 8.06
C THR A 38 -6.05 -23.70 8.15
N LYS A 39 -6.90 -24.73 8.05
CA LYS A 39 -6.45 -26.13 8.08
C LYS A 39 -5.57 -26.48 6.89
N GLU A 40 -5.84 -25.87 5.73
CA GLU A 40 -5.15 -26.15 4.48
C GLU A 40 -3.96 -25.21 4.23
N HIS A 41 -4.05 -23.96 4.70
CA HIS A 41 -3.17 -22.86 4.29
C HIS A 41 -2.78 -21.94 5.46
N GLY A 42 -2.64 -22.49 6.68
CA GLY A 42 -2.37 -21.70 7.90
C GLY A 42 -1.21 -20.71 7.78
N ASP A 43 -0.06 -21.14 7.25
CA ASP A 43 1.10 -20.26 7.08
C ASP A 43 0.83 -19.13 6.07
N LYS A 44 0.12 -19.43 4.98
CA LYS A 44 -0.27 -18.44 3.97
C LYS A 44 -1.26 -17.41 4.52
N ILE A 45 -2.16 -17.82 5.42
CA ILE A 45 -3.04 -16.90 6.14
C ILE A 45 -2.24 -15.99 7.06
N LYS A 46 -1.26 -16.53 7.78
CA LYS A 46 -0.36 -15.73 8.62
C LYS A 46 0.39 -14.70 7.78
N THR A 47 1.01 -15.13 6.67
CA THR A 47 1.69 -14.22 5.73
C THR A 47 0.76 -13.15 5.19
N LEU A 48 -0.49 -13.46 4.84
CA LEU A 48 -1.45 -12.45 4.38
C LEU A 48 -1.78 -11.42 5.47
N LYS A 49 -1.95 -11.85 6.73
CA LYS A 49 -2.22 -10.93 7.85
C LYS A 49 -1.04 -10.02 8.16
N GLU A 50 0.18 -10.54 8.09
CA GLU A 50 1.41 -9.75 8.20
C GLU A 50 1.53 -8.76 7.04
N THR A 51 1.25 -9.23 5.82
CA THR A 51 1.26 -8.39 4.62
C THR A 51 0.22 -7.26 4.71
N GLU A 52 -0.99 -7.55 5.19
CA GLU A 52 -2.02 -6.53 5.39
C GLU A 52 -1.57 -5.46 6.39
N ALA A 53 -0.90 -5.85 7.48
CA ALA A 53 -0.35 -4.92 8.46
C ALA A 53 0.63 -3.93 7.82
N ASP A 54 1.55 -4.46 7.02
CA ASP A 54 2.57 -3.67 6.31
C ASP A 54 1.94 -2.77 5.25
N ALA A 55 0.98 -3.30 4.48
CA ALA A 55 0.22 -2.54 3.48
C ALA A 55 -0.57 -1.40 4.14
N HIS A 56 -1.19 -1.66 5.30
CA HIS A 56 -1.96 -0.66 6.05
C HIS A 56 -1.06 0.44 6.62
N PHE A 57 0.12 0.07 7.11
CA PHE A 57 1.15 1.02 7.51
C PHE A 57 1.57 1.91 6.33
N GLY A 58 1.80 1.33 5.15
CA GLY A 58 2.12 2.06 3.92
C GLY A 58 1.02 3.03 3.49
N ILE A 59 -0.25 2.59 3.51
CA ILE A 59 -1.41 3.45 3.21
C ILE A 59 -1.50 4.62 4.20
N ASN A 60 -1.18 4.39 5.48
CA ASN A 60 -1.16 5.46 6.48
C ASN A 60 -0.05 6.49 6.20
N GLN A 61 1.15 6.05 5.81
CA GLN A 61 2.22 6.98 5.43
C GLN A 61 1.87 7.75 4.16
N ALA A 62 1.31 7.07 3.15
CA ALA A 62 0.77 7.72 1.94
C ALA A 62 -0.25 8.81 2.27
N LEU A 63 -1.16 8.55 3.22
CA LEU A 63 -2.14 9.55 3.65
C LEU A 63 -1.49 10.77 4.32
N ARG A 64 -0.39 10.57 5.07
CA ARG A 64 0.38 11.68 5.66
C ARG A 64 1.03 12.54 4.58
N VAL A 65 1.66 11.91 3.57
CA VAL A 65 2.23 12.61 2.40
C VAL A 65 1.16 13.40 1.67
N ALA A 66 0.03 12.76 1.33
CA ALA A 66 -1.07 13.39 0.61
C ALA A 66 -1.78 14.50 1.41
N ASN A 67 -1.68 14.55 2.74
CA ASN A 67 -2.25 15.65 3.53
C ASN A 67 -1.41 16.93 3.45
N PHE A 68 -0.12 16.84 3.13
CA PHE A 68 0.80 17.98 3.03
C PHE A 68 1.61 17.92 1.73
N PRO A 69 0.95 17.91 0.55
CA PRO A 69 1.62 17.77 -0.74
C PRO A 69 2.51 18.98 -1.09
N GLU A 70 2.36 20.11 -0.41
CA GLU A 70 3.15 21.34 -0.57
C GLU A 70 4.54 21.29 0.09
N ASN A 71 4.79 20.30 0.97
CA ASN A 71 6.15 20.05 1.45
C ASN A 71 6.96 19.47 0.28
N GLN A 72 8.11 20.08 -0.05
CA GLN A 72 8.95 19.70 -1.19
C GLN A 72 9.26 18.19 -1.27
N GLU A 73 9.50 17.54 -0.14
CA GLU A 73 9.77 16.10 -0.13
C GLU A 73 8.51 15.29 -0.47
N ASN A 74 7.37 15.68 0.10
CA ASN A 74 6.08 15.05 -0.18
C ASN A 74 5.64 15.30 -1.63
N GLU A 75 5.86 16.51 -2.15
CA GLU A 75 5.60 16.87 -3.54
C GLU A 75 6.38 15.97 -4.48
N SER A 76 7.68 15.75 -4.22
CA SER A 76 8.53 14.85 -5.00
C SER A 76 7.98 13.41 -5.04
N ILE A 77 7.49 12.91 -3.91
CA ILE A 77 6.85 11.59 -3.82
C ILE A 77 5.53 11.56 -4.61
N MET A 78 4.68 12.57 -4.44
CA MET A 78 3.40 12.68 -5.16
C MET A 78 3.62 12.74 -6.67
N VAL A 79 4.63 13.48 -7.14
CA VAL A 79 5.01 13.56 -8.56
C VAL A 79 5.53 12.22 -9.08
N LYS A 80 6.30 11.46 -8.29
CA LYS A 80 6.74 10.11 -8.71
C LYS A 80 5.57 9.14 -8.85
N ALA A 81 4.60 9.20 -7.94
CA ALA A 81 3.44 8.31 -7.95
C ALA A 81 2.39 8.70 -9.01
N PHE A 82 2.12 9.99 -9.16
CA PHE A 82 0.96 10.52 -9.91
C PHE A 82 1.32 11.51 -11.02
N ASN A 83 2.60 11.79 -11.28
CA ASN A 83 3.06 12.87 -12.16
C ASN A 83 2.62 14.26 -11.64
N LYS A 84 3.05 15.34 -12.29
CA LYS A 84 2.65 16.73 -11.96
C LYS A 84 1.13 16.97 -12.08
N ASP A 85 0.43 16.10 -12.80
CA ASP A 85 -1.03 16.16 -12.99
C ASP A 85 -1.81 15.79 -11.72
N PHE A 86 -1.14 15.46 -10.62
CA PHE A 86 -1.81 15.15 -9.35
C PHE A 86 -2.48 16.36 -8.69
N HIS A 87 -2.01 17.59 -8.93
CA HIS A 87 -2.47 18.79 -8.20
C HIS A 87 -4.00 19.00 -8.25
N PRO A 88 -4.68 18.92 -9.41
CA PRO A 88 -6.14 19.03 -9.48
C PRO A 88 -6.89 17.88 -8.80
N HIS A 89 -6.19 16.79 -8.47
CA HIS A 89 -6.77 15.53 -8.00
C HIS A 89 -6.34 15.16 -6.56
N VAL A 90 -5.64 16.05 -5.85
CA VAL A 90 -5.18 15.80 -4.47
C VAL A 90 -6.31 15.34 -3.56
N ASP A 91 -7.48 15.95 -3.64
CA ASP A 91 -8.62 15.57 -2.79
C ASP A 91 -9.19 14.20 -3.15
N LEU A 92 -9.20 13.83 -4.44
CA LEU A 92 -9.55 12.48 -4.87
C LEU A 92 -8.55 11.46 -4.32
N ILE A 93 -7.24 11.73 -4.45
CA ILE A 93 -6.18 10.87 -3.91
C ILE A 93 -6.35 10.67 -2.40
N ARG A 94 -6.58 11.75 -1.64
CA ARG A 94 -6.86 11.68 -0.19
C ARG A 94 -8.11 10.85 0.12
N GLN A 95 -9.18 11.01 -0.65
CA GLN A 95 -10.41 10.23 -0.47
C GLN A 95 -10.17 8.75 -0.74
N THR A 96 -9.46 8.41 -1.81
CA THR A 96 -9.07 7.03 -2.14
C THR A 96 -8.23 6.41 -1.02
N LEU A 97 -7.18 7.10 -0.55
CA LEU A 97 -6.35 6.61 0.55
C LEU A 97 -7.14 6.41 1.85
N LYS A 98 -8.08 7.31 2.17
CA LYS A 98 -8.99 7.14 3.32
C LYS A 98 -9.91 5.94 3.14
N ALA A 99 -10.42 5.69 1.93
CA ALA A 99 -11.24 4.54 1.63
C ALA A 99 -10.45 3.23 1.74
N MET A 100 -9.20 3.21 1.24
CA MET A 100 -8.28 2.07 1.39
C MET A 100 -7.94 1.82 2.87
N TYR A 101 -7.64 2.87 3.63
CA TYR A 101 -7.28 2.76 5.05
C TYR A 101 -8.42 2.24 5.94
N LYS A 102 -9.67 2.59 5.63
CA LYS A 102 -10.87 2.17 6.38
C LYS A 102 -11.55 0.92 5.81
N GLY A 103 -11.21 0.59 4.57
CA GLY A 103 -11.85 -0.46 3.80
C GLY A 103 -11.63 -1.84 4.41
N LYS A 104 -12.54 -2.76 4.12
CA LYS A 104 -12.39 -4.17 4.49
C LYS A 104 -12.28 -5.03 3.24
N LEU A 105 -11.11 -5.58 2.97
CA LEU A 105 -10.89 -6.50 1.87
C LEU A 105 -11.39 -7.89 2.25
N MET A 106 -12.28 -8.45 1.43
CA MET A 106 -12.72 -9.84 1.59
C MET A 106 -11.75 -10.75 0.84
N VAL A 107 -11.13 -11.71 1.51
CA VAL A 107 -10.30 -12.72 0.84
C VAL A 107 -11.12 -13.97 0.62
N ARG A 108 -11.46 -14.23 -0.64
CA ARG A 108 -12.24 -15.39 -1.03
C ARG A 108 -11.40 -16.66 -1.02
N LYS A 109 -10.19 -16.59 -1.57
CA LYS A 109 -9.25 -17.70 -1.64
C LYS A 109 -7.85 -17.21 -1.24
N VAL A 110 -7.28 -17.89 -0.26
CA VAL A 110 -5.91 -17.65 0.21
C VAL A 110 -4.90 -18.20 -0.79
N ASN A 111 -5.20 -19.34 -1.43
CA ASN A 111 -4.30 -19.92 -2.44
C ASN A 111 -5.10 -20.50 -3.62
N ASP A 112 -5.41 -19.64 -4.59
CA ASP A 112 -6.18 -19.98 -5.78
C ASP A 112 -5.28 -20.53 -6.88
N ASN A 113 -5.21 -21.86 -6.98
CA ASN A 113 -4.44 -22.58 -8.02
C ASN A 113 -5.20 -22.71 -9.37
N SER A 114 -6.28 -21.97 -9.58
CA SER A 114 -7.03 -22.07 -10.84
C SER A 114 -6.23 -21.54 -12.04
N ASP A 115 -6.55 -21.99 -13.25
CA ASP A 115 -5.92 -21.51 -14.48
C ASP A 115 -6.00 -19.97 -14.63
N ALA A 116 -7.08 -19.38 -14.12
CA ALA A 116 -7.29 -17.93 -14.10
C ALA A 116 -6.29 -17.17 -13.21
N MET A 117 -5.47 -17.86 -12.41
CA MET A 117 -4.43 -17.31 -11.54
C MET A 117 -3.02 -17.67 -11.99
N LYS A 118 -2.85 -18.42 -13.09
CA LYS A 118 -1.52 -18.71 -13.65
C LYS A 118 -0.81 -17.39 -13.97
N GLY A 119 0.38 -17.20 -13.39
CA GLY A 119 1.18 -15.98 -13.55
C GLY A 119 0.67 -14.75 -12.80
N ARG A 120 -0.39 -14.87 -11.98
CA ARG A 120 -0.99 -13.73 -11.26
C ARG A 120 -0.80 -13.86 -9.75
N PRO A 121 -0.16 -12.89 -9.08
CA PRO A 121 -0.03 -12.92 -7.63
C PRO A 121 -1.39 -12.76 -6.96
N ALA A 122 -2.22 -11.85 -7.43
CA ALA A 122 -3.56 -11.63 -6.89
C ALA A 122 -4.53 -11.21 -7.99
N ARG A 123 -5.81 -11.19 -7.65
CA ARG A 123 -6.87 -10.55 -8.44
C ARG A 123 -7.97 -10.06 -7.52
N VAL A 124 -8.61 -8.96 -7.90
CA VAL A 124 -9.79 -8.42 -7.23
C VAL A 124 -11.02 -8.42 -8.13
N ARG A 125 -12.16 -8.78 -7.53
CA ARG A 125 -13.50 -8.53 -8.06
C ARG A 125 -14.08 -7.31 -7.34
N SER A 126 -13.91 -6.12 -7.92
CA SER A 126 -14.27 -4.85 -7.28
C SER A 126 -15.75 -4.76 -6.89
N SER A 127 -16.67 -5.39 -7.65
CA SER A 127 -18.11 -5.38 -7.35
C SER A 127 -18.45 -5.93 -5.96
N ASN A 128 -17.68 -6.91 -5.48
CA ASN A 128 -17.90 -7.58 -4.21
C ASN A 128 -16.75 -7.35 -3.22
N LYS A 129 -15.75 -6.54 -3.60
CA LYS A 129 -14.53 -6.26 -2.81
C LYS A 129 -13.79 -7.54 -2.40
N GLU A 130 -13.81 -8.54 -3.28
CA GLU A 130 -13.23 -9.86 -3.05
C GLU A 130 -11.87 -9.99 -3.76
N ALA A 131 -10.84 -10.32 -2.99
CA ALA A 131 -9.53 -10.72 -3.50
C ALA A 131 -9.36 -12.24 -3.50
N SER A 132 -8.56 -12.74 -4.43
CA SER A 132 -8.01 -14.10 -4.41
C SER A 132 -6.51 -14.03 -4.67
N PHE A 133 -5.72 -14.74 -3.87
CA PHE A 133 -4.26 -14.76 -3.98
C PHE A 133 -3.83 -16.09 -4.59
N GLY A 134 -2.93 -16.02 -5.57
CA GLY A 134 -2.36 -17.17 -6.26
C GLY A 134 -1.07 -17.63 -5.58
N PRO A 135 -0.50 -18.77 -6.00
CA PRO A 135 0.77 -19.26 -5.48
C PRO A 135 1.92 -18.26 -5.58
N SER A 136 2.02 -17.58 -6.72
CA SER A 136 3.14 -16.67 -7.01
C SER A 136 3.20 -15.45 -6.08
N PHE A 137 2.11 -15.09 -5.40
CA PHE A 137 2.15 -14.05 -4.36
C PHE A 137 3.06 -14.44 -3.19
N TYR A 138 3.11 -15.73 -2.86
CA TYR A 138 3.90 -16.22 -1.74
C TYR A 138 5.39 -16.36 -2.09
N ASP A 139 5.73 -16.34 -3.38
CA ASP A 139 7.12 -16.34 -3.86
C ASP A 139 7.74 -14.93 -3.86
N LEU A 140 6.91 -13.88 -3.70
CA LEU A 140 7.37 -12.49 -3.62
C LEU A 140 8.12 -12.19 -2.31
N GLY A 141 8.94 -11.14 -2.30
CA GLY A 141 9.48 -10.59 -1.05
C GLY A 141 8.39 -9.92 -0.19
N ASN A 142 8.61 -9.78 1.13
CA ASN A 142 7.66 -9.13 2.05
C ASN A 142 7.20 -7.77 1.54
N ARG A 143 8.16 -6.97 1.05
CA ARG A 143 7.91 -5.63 0.52
C ARG A 143 7.00 -5.64 -0.71
N GLN A 144 7.30 -6.52 -1.67
CA GLN A 144 6.50 -6.67 -2.89
C GLN A 144 5.08 -7.17 -2.59
N ARG A 145 4.94 -8.10 -1.62
CA ARG A 145 3.63 -8.53 -1.14
C ARG A 145 2.83 -7.38 -0.55
N ALA A 146 3.43 -6.55 0.30
CA ALA A 146 2.74 -5.44 0.97
C ALA A 146 2.18 -4.45 -0.06
N PHE A 147 2.99 -4.03 -1.03
CA PHE A 147 2.55 -3.05 -2.01
C PHE A 147 1.66 -3.66 -3.10
N GLY A 148 1.82 -4.96 -3.41
CA GLY A 148 0.84 -5.69 -4.21
C GLY A 148 -0.51 -5.81 -3.51
N PHE A 149 -0.51 -5.98 -2.19
CA PHE A 149 -1.75 -5.93 -1.42
C PHE A 149 -2.37 -4.52 -1.44
N THR A 150 -1.57 -3.46 -1.31
CA THR A 150 -2.04 -2.06 -1.45
C THR A 150 -2.69 -1.82 -2.82
N HIS A 151 -2.09 -2.32 -3.89
CA HIS A 151 -2.64 -2.29 -5.25
C HIS A 151 -4.04 -2.92 -5.28
N GLU A 152 -4.20 -4.15 -4.80
CA GLU A 152 -5.48 -4.86 -4.80
C GLU A 152 -6.54 -4.16 -3.91
N VAL A 153 -6.13 -3.60 -2.76
CA VAL A 153 -7.02 -2.81 -1.91
C VAL A 153 -7.54 -1.57 -2.64
N SER A 154 -6.73 -0.94 -3.49
CA SER A 154 -7.16 0.22 -4.28
C SER A 154 -8.27 -0.16 -5.26
N HIS A 155 -8.16 -1.32 -5.94
CA HIS A 155 -9.23 -1.82 -6.81
C HIS A 155 -10.52 -2.07 -6.06
N ALA A 156 -10.41 -2.67 -4.87
CA ALA A 156 -11.55 -3.07 -4.07
C ALA A 156 -12.27 -1.88 -3.43
N MET A 157 -11.53 -0.85 -3.01
CA MET A 157 -12.08 0.27 -2.25
C MET A 157 -12.40 1.50 -3.09
N ALA A 158 -11.68 1.71 -4.20
CA ALA A 158 -11.80 2.91 -5.02
C ALA A 158 -11.98 2.62 -6.52
N ASN A 159 -12.08 1.34 -6.92
CA ASN A 159 -12.31 0.95 -8.31
C ASN A 159 -11.25 1.49 -9.28
N THR A 160 -10.01 1.64 -8.79
CA THR A 160 -8.83 1.88 -9.62
C THR A 160 -8.67 0.77 -10.67
N LYS A 161 -7.83 1.01 -11.66
CA LYS A 161 -7.60 0.13 -12.81
C LYS A 161 -6.12 -0.19 -12.95
N ASP A 162 -5.84 -1.25 -13.68
CA ASP A 162 -4.51 -1.56 -14.18
C ASP A 162 -4.33 -0.81 -15.49
N CYS A 163 -3.68 0.35 -15.43
CA CYS A 163 -3.44 1.19 -16.59
C CYS A 163 -2.02 0.93 -17.09
N PHE A 164 -1.89 0.23 -18.21
CA PHE A 164 -0.59 0.00 -18.86
C PHE A 164 -0.44 0.90 -20.08
N ALA A 165 0.76 1.42 -20.29
CA ALA A 165 1.11 2.11 -21.53
C ALA A 165 2.40 1.56 -22.15
N LYS A 166 2.52 1.78 -23.45
CA LYS A 166 3.71 1.50 -24.25
C LYS A 166 4.84 2.44 -23.82
N ALA A 167 6.08 2.09 -24.16
CA ALA A 167 7.25 2.93 -23.88
C ALA A 167 7.16 4.35 -24.48
N ASP A 168 6.37 4.52 -25.55
CA ASP A 168 6.08 5.82 -26.18
C ASP A 168 4.93 6.60 -25.50
N GLY A 169 4.44 6.12 -24.35
CA GLY A 169 3.35 6.71 -23.60
C GLY A 169 1.97 6.48 -24.22
N ARG A 170 1.80 5.67 -25.28
CA ARG A 170 0.44 5.37 -25.74
C ARG A 170 -0.20 4.28 -24.87
N PRO A 171 -1.53 4.31 -24.67
CA PRO A 171 -2.23 3.27 -23.93
C PRO A 171 -2.08 1.91 -24.61
N LEU A 172 -2.03 0.85 -23.83
CA LEU A 172 -2.19 -0.50 -24.35
C LEU A 172 -3.68 -0.81 -24.52
N SER A 173 -4.02 -1.48 -25.62
CA SER A 173 -5.37 -2.04 -25.78
C SER A 173 -5.63 -3.17 -24.78
N THR A 174 -6.90 -3.49 -24.55
CA THR A 174 -7.30 -4.59 -23.66
C THR A 174 -6.69 -5.94 -24.07
N GLU A 175 -6.47 -6.16 -25.38
CA GLU A 175 -5.84 -7.39 -25.86
C GLU A 175 -4.34 -7.39 -25.59
N GLU A 176 -3.67 -6.27 -25.84
CA GLU A 176 -2.24 -6.11 -25.55
C GLU A 176 -1.95 -6.26 -24.05
N SER A 177 -2.82 -5.71 -23.18
CA SER A 177 -2.66 -5.83 -21.72
C SER A 177 -2.78 -7.25 -21.18
N LYS A 178 -3.40 -8.20 -21.92
CA LYS A 178 -3.53 -9.60 -21.47
C LYS A 178 -2.22 -10.38 -21.54
N HIS A 179 -1.26 -9.90 -22.33
CA HIS A 179 0.02 -10.56 -22.58
C HIS A 179 1.18 -9.91 -21.83
N ILE A 180 0.89 -8.88 -21.04
CA ILE A 180 1.87 -8.20 -20.21
C ILE A 180 1.92 -8.97 -18.89
N ASP A 181 3.11 -9.45 -18.54
CA ASP A 181 3.33 -10.02 -17.23
C ASP A 181 2.91 -8.98 -16.18
N HIS A 182 1.98 -9.34 -15.30
CA HIS A 182 1.45 -8.46 -14.26
C HIS A 182 2.55 -7.88 -13.33
N PHE A 183 3.79 -8.36 -13.44
CA PHE A 183 4.98 -7.84 -12.77
C PHE A 183 5.56 -6.55 -13.39
N ILE A 184 5.12 -6.15 -14.59
CA ILE A 184 5.67 -5.01 -15.33
C ILE A 184 5.32 -3.67 -14.65
N GLY A 185 4.23 -3.59 -13.89
CA GLY A 185 3.92 -2.42 -13.03
C GLY A 185 4.66 -2.41 -11.67
N TYR A 186 5.26 -3.52 -11.28
CA TYR A 186 5.91 -3.70 -9.97
C TYR A 186 7.39 -3.31 -9.94
N GLN A 187 8.04 -3.13 -11.10
CA GLN A 187 9.46 -2.80 -11.18
C GLN A 187 9.67 -1.33 -11.53
N GLN A 188 10.59 -0.69 -10.81
CA GLN A 188 10.95 0.73 -10.90
C GLN A 188 11.25 1.26 -12.32
N ASN A 189 11.44 0.39 -13.31
CA ASN A 189 11.87 0.76 -14.66
C ASN A 189 10.72 1.06 -15.64
N ASP A 190 9.48 0.67 -15.36
CA ASP A 190 8.32 0.96 -16.25
C ASP A 190 7.42 2.10 -15.73
N HIS A 191 7.85 2.77 -14.67
CA HIS A 191 7.12 3.91 -14.13
C HIS A 191 6.94 5.06 -15.11
N ALA A 192 7.89 5.24 -16.03
CA ALA A 192 7.83 6.28 -17.05
C ALA A 192 6.72 6.02 -18.08
N SER A 193 6.34 4.75 -18.31
CA SER A 193 5.29 4.39 -19.25
C SER A 193 3.88 4.51 -18.65
N LEU A 194 3.71 4.38 -17.33
CA LEU A 194 2.42 4.61 -16.62
C LEU A 194 1.93 6.07 -16.64
N GLN A 195 2.75 7.02 -17.12
CA GLN A 195 2.54 8.47 -16.97
C GLN A 195 1.52 9.10 -17.92
N SER A 196 0.98 8.34 -18.87
CA SER A 196 0.20 8.92 -19.97
C SER A 196 -1.32 8.80 -19.85
N GLN A 197 -1.84 8.04 -18.89
CA GLN A 197 -3.28 7.93 -18.65
C GLN A 197 -3.59 8.00 -17.16
N SER A 198 -4.28 9.09 -16.76
CA SER A 198 -4.89 9.32 -15.44
C SER A 198 -4.27 8.48 -14.31
N SER A 199 -3.05 8.83 -13.92
CA SER A 199 -2.29 8.16 -12.85
C SER A 199 -3.10 7.99 -11.55
N VAL A 200 -4.04 8.90 -11.30
CA VAL A 200 -4.95 8.86 -10.13
C VAL A 200 -6.02 7.76 -10.19
N GLN A 201 -6.23 7.14 -11.35
CA GLN A 201 -7.07 5.94 -11.50
C GLN A 201 -6.24 4.65 -11.52
N ASN A 202 -4.91 4.73 -11.61
CA ASN A 202 -4.05 3.56 -11.69
C ASN A 202 -3.78 2.97 -10.30
N ALA A 203 -3.96 1.65 -10.13
CA ALA A 203 -3.75 0.98 -8.86
C ALA A 203 -2.28 1.01 -8.40
N ASP A 204 -1.35 0.85 -9.34
CA ASP A 204 0.09 0.89 -9.05
C ASP A 204 0.52 2.25 -8.50
N SER A 205 -0.03 3.36 -8.99
CA SER A 205 0.30 4.70 -8.46
C SER A 205 0.06 4.82 -6.95
N TYR A 206 -0.96 4.14 -6.41
CA TYR A 206 -1.20 4.10 -4.95
C TYR A 206 -0.23 3.17 -4.22
N ALA A 207 0.13 2.04 -4.82
CA ALA A 207 1.15 1.14 -4.28
C ALA A 207 2.51 1.85 -4.17
N ILE A 208 2.89 2.59 -5.19
CA ILE A 208 4.13 3.36 -5.25
C ILE A 208 4.13 4.54 -4.29
N LEU A 209 3.01 5.27 -4.18
CA LEU A 209 2.89 6.31 -3.14
C LEU A 209 3.10 5.71 -1.75
N ALA A 210 2.47 4.56 -1.45
CA ALA A 210 2.64 3.88 -0.17
C ALA A 210 4.08 3.42 0.06
N GLU A 211 4.74 2.90 -0.97
CA GLU A 211 6.12 2.47 -0.91
C GLU A 211 7.08 3.62 -0.60
N LEU A 212 7.04 4.68 -1.40
CA LEU A 212 7.91 5.84 -1.25
C LEU A 212 7.67 6.56 0.09
N ALA A 213 6.43 6.61 0.56
CA ALA A 213 6.10 7.21 1.86
C ALA A 213 6.67 6.41 3.04
N VAL A 214 6.74 5.08 2.92
CA VAL A 214 7.40 4.22 3.92
C VAL A 214 8.90 4.44 3.93
N ASP A 215 9.53 4.55 2.75
CA ASP A 215 10.97 4.82 2.66
C ASP A 215 11.33 6.16 3.29
N GLN A 216 10.55 7.21 3.00
CA GLN A 216 10.74 8.53 3.62
C GLN A 216 10.60 8.46 5.14
N TYR A 217 9.61 7.72 5.65
CA TYR A 217 9.41 7.54 7.09
C TYR A 217 10.63 6.90 7.77
N TRP A 218 11.18 5.83 7.18
CA TRP A 218 12.34 5.15 7.74
C TRP A 218 13.60 5.99 7.64
N ALA A 219 13.82 6.69 6.52
CA ALA A 219 14.92 7.64 6.37
C ALA A 219 14.91 8.71 7.49
N HIS A 220 13.72 9.25 7.83
CA HIS A 220 13.59 10.20 8.94
C HIS A 220 13.76 9.61 10.33
N LYS A 221 13.49 8.31 10.51
CA LYS A 221 13.74 7.64 11.79
C LYS A 221 15.21 7.33 12.01
N GLU A 222 15.91 6.92 10.96
CA GLU A 222 17.34 6.61 11.00
C GLU A 222 18.18 7.90 11.05
N HIS A 223 17.70 8.96 10.41
CA HIS A 223 18.35 10.27 10.36
C HIS A 223 17.36 11.39 10.70
N PRO A 224 17.04 11.60 12.00
CA PRO A 224 16.10 12.64 12.40
C PRO A 224 16.62 14.02 11.98
N PRO A 225 15.77 14.89 11.41
CA PRO A 225 16.19 16.22 11.02
C PRO A 225 16.74 16.96 12.23
N LYS A 226 17.94 17.54 12.08
CA LYS A 226 18.53 18.39 13.13
C LYS A 226 17.57 19.55 13.38
N LYS A 227 17.06 19.66 14.61
CA LYS A 227 16.25 20.81 15.02
C LYS A 227 17.08 22.07 14.77
N LYS A 228 16.56 22.97 13.92
CA LYS A 228 17.09 24.31 13.74
C LYS A 228 16.67 25.19 14.90
#